data_AF-A0AA95G977-F1
#
_entry.id   AF-A0AA95G977-F1
#
_cell.length_a   1.000
_cell.length_b   1.000
_cell.length_c   1.000
_cell.angle_alpha   90.00
_cell.angle_beta   90.00
_cell.angle_gamma   90.00
#
_symmetry.space_group_name_H-M   'P 1'
#
loop_
_entity.id
_entity.type
_entity.pdbx_description
1 polymer ?
#
loop_
_entity_poly.entity_id
_entity_poly.type
_entity_poly.pdbx_seq_one_letter_code
_entity_poly.pdbx_strand_id
1 'polypeptide(L)'
;MHHYISISFKLFLLSIIISLIILIIALYYSIVIPYNSQQAIASSLQAIAAIIFGIWGVWLSIVSPESFKNVILQKRISNNTNNNLKELKNKDEELLNFFIPPILISIFILISLTLFIMLSPILKDIVTADLIKLYLKYIGFIFLIFVSILQCLTLFILLFIPFWGISRRNQEISQIENFNDDYKEN
;
A
#
# COMPACT_ATOMS: atom_id res chain seq x y z
N MET A 1 -7.53 -13.85 -19.70
CA MET A 1 -7.11 -12.61 -18.99
C MET A 1 -8.26 -11.61 -18.78
N HIS A 2 -9.06 -11.26 -19.80
CA HIS A 2 -10.16 -10.28 -19.68
C HIS A 2 -11.21 -10.58 -18.58
N HIS A 3 -11.53 -11.86 -18.36
CA HIS A 3 -12.55 -12.25 -17.38
C HIS A 3 -12.11 -11.99 -15.92
N TYR A 4 -10.82 -12.18 -15.62
CA TYR A 4 -10.25 -11.90 -14.29
C TYR A 4 -10.19 -10.40 -14.02
N ILE A 5 -9.79 -9.60 -15.02
CA ILE A 5 -9.74 -8.13 -14.91
C ILE A 5 -11.13 -7.55 -14.62
N SER A 6 -12.19 -8.07 -15.23
CA SER A 6 -13.57 -7.63 -14.98
C SER A 6 -14.05 -7.97 -13.56
N ILE A 7 -13.74 -9.18 -13.06
CA ILE A 7 -14.09 -9.59 -11.70
C ILE A 7 -13.37 -8.71 -10.67
N SER A 8 -12.07 -8.48 -10.87
CA SER A 8 -11.26 -7.65 -9.99
C SER A 8 -11.76 -6.21 -9.91
N PHE A 9 -12.15 -5.62 -11.05
CA PHE A 9 -12.71 -4.28 -11.09
C PHE A 9 -14.05 -4.20 -10.35
N LYS A 10 -14.91 -5.22 -10.48
CA LYS A 10 -16.17 -5.32 -9.73
C LYS A 10 -15.93 -5.44 -8.23
N LEU A 11 -14.95 -6.24 -7.80
CA LEU A 11 -14.57 -6.38 -6.39
C LEU A 11 -14.00 -5.07 -5.83
N PHE A 12 -13.24 -4.32 -6.62
CA PHE A 12 -12.72 -3.00 -6.23
C PHE A 12 -13.85 -1.99 -6.02
N LEU A 13 -14.77 -1.90 -6.99
CA LEU A 13 -15.96 -1.05 -6.88
C LEU A 13 -16.82 -1.45 -5.68
N LEU A 14 -17.03 -2.74 -5.46
CA LEU A 14 -17.76 -3.24 -4.29
C LEU A 14 -17.08 -2.81 -2.98
N SER A 15 -15.75 -2.94 -2.90
CA SER A 15 -14.97 -2.50 -1.73
C SER A 15 -15.14 -1.00 -1.49
N ILE A 16 -15.13 -0.18 -2.54
CA ILE A 16 -15.37 1.28 -2.42
C ILE A 16 -16.77 1.54 -1.89
N ILE A 17 -17.79 0.88 -2.44
CA ILE A 17 -19.19 1.05 -2.04
C ILE A 17 -19.37 0.67 -0.56
N ILE A 18 -18.81 -0.47 -0.14
CA ILE A 18 -18.86 -0.93 1.26
C ILE A 18 -18.14 0.08 2.17
N SER A 19 -16.96 0.56 1.78
CA SER A 19 -16.21 1.56 2.56
C SER A 19 -16.98 2.87 2.68
N LEU A 20 -17.70 3.29 1.62
CA LEU A 20 -18.55 4.47 1.62
C LEU A 20 -19.77 4.31 2.54
N ILE A 21 -20.40 3.13 2.55
CA ILE A 21 -21.51 2.81 3.45
C ILE A 21 -21.03 2.86 4.91
N ILE A 22 -19.88 2.26 5.21
CA ILE A 22 -19.27 2.28 6.54
C ILE A 22 -18.92 3.72 6.95
N LEU A 23 -18.39 4.54 6.04
CA LEU A 23 -18.13 5.96 6.27
C LEU A 23 -19.41 6.73 6.64
N ILE A 24 -20.49 6.52 5.91
CA ILE A 24 -21.78 7.20 6.18
C ILE A 24 -22.32 6.80 7.56
N ILE A 25 -22.29 5.50 7.88
CA ILE A 25 -22.71 4.98 9.19
C ILE A 25 -21.81 5.55 10.30
N ALA A 26 -20.50 5.56 10.09
CA ALA A 26 -19.54 6.08 11.05
C ALA A 26 -19.73 7.59 11.26
N LEU A 27 -19.93 8.39 10.21
CA LEU A 27 -20.22 9.82 10.33
C LEU A 27 -21.50 10.08 11.12
N TYR A 28 -22.55 9.26 10.94
CA TYR A 28 -23.79 9.36 11.71
C TYR A 28 -23.58 9.04 13.19
N TYR A 29 -22.77 8.02 13.51
CA TYR A 29 -22.50 7.58 14.89
C TYR A 29 -21.30 8.27 15.57
N SER A 30 -20.55 9.12 14.84
CA SER A 30 -19.38 9.87 15.32
C SER A 30 -19.63 10.68 16.59
N ILE A 31 -20.85 11.19 16.74
CA ILE A 31 -21.29 12.02 17.87
C ILE A 31 -21.22 11.26 19.21
N VAL A 32 -21.52 9.95 19.20
CA VAL A 32 -21.72 9.15 20.42
C VAL A 32 -20.41 8.54 20.95
N ILE A 33 -19.38 8.43 20.11
CA ILE A 33 -18.18 7.67 20.48
C ILE A 33 -17.31 8.49 21.47
N PRO A 34 -16.93 7.91 22.63
CA PRO A 34 -16.07 8.55 23.61
C PRO A 34 -14.59 8.50 23.18
N TYR A 35 -13.80 9.47 23.66
CA TYR A 35 -12.37 9.61 23.32
C TYR A 35 -11.53 8.36 23.58
N ASN A 36 -11.82 7.63 24.65
CA ASN A 36 -11.06 6.42 24.99
C ASN A 36 -11.26 5.32 23.95
N SER A 37 -12.47 5.21 23.37
CA SER A 37 -12.74 4.29 22.28
C SER A 37 -12.03 4.71 21.00
N GLN A 38 -11.89 6.02 20.72
CA GLN A 38 -11.13 6.50 19.56
C GLN A 38 -9.65 6.13 19.63
N GLN A 39 -9.04 6.20 20.81
CA GLN A 39 -7.65 5.81 21.01
C GLN A 39 -7.44 4.29 20.84
N ALA A 40 -8.39 3.48 21.31
CA ALA A 40 -8.38 2.04 21.07
C ALA A 40 -8.49 1.71 19.58
N ILE A 41 -9.40 2.38 18.85
CA ILE A 41 -9.55 2.25 17.40
C ILE A 41 -8.26 2.64 16.69
N ALA A 42 -7.66 3.77 17.04
CA ALA A 42 -6.40 4.23 16.47
C ALA A 42 -5.27 3.21 16.67
N SER A 43 -5.17 2.62 17.86
CA SER A 43 -4.16 1.60 18.18
C SER A 43 -4.34 0.33 17.34
N SER A 44 -5.59 -0.11 17.17
CA SER A 44 -5.91 -1.24 16.28
C SER A 44 -5.56 -0.93 14.81
N LEU A 45 -5.91 0.26 14.31
CA LEU A 45 -5.57 0.70 12.95
C LEU A 45 -4.05 0.79 12.74
N GLN A 46 -3.29 1.22 13.75
CA GLN A 46 -1.84 1.26 13.70
C GLN A 46 -1.24 -0.13 13.54
N ALA A 47 -1.72 -1.11 14.31
CA ALA A 47 -1.28 -2.50 14.19
C ALA A 47 -1.57 -3.07 12.80
N ILE A 48 -2.74 -2.79 12.24
CA ILE A 48 -3.12 -3.22 10.88
C ILE A 48 -2.20 -2.55 9.83
N ALA A 49 -1.92 -1.24 9.96
CA ALA A 49 -0.96 -0.57 9.07
C ALA A 49 0.43 -1.18 9.14
N ALA A 50 0.90 -1.55 10.34
CA ALA A 50 2.22 -2.17 10.51
C ALA A 50 2.29 -3.53 9.80
N ILE A 51 1.22 -4.32 9.89
CA ILE A 51 1.09 -5.60 9.17
C ILE A 51 1.12 -5.37 7.65
N ILE A 52 0.30 -4.43 7.14
CA ILE A 52 0.25 -4.10 5.70
C ILE A 52 1.63 -3.66 5.20
N PHE A 53 2.31 -2.79 5.95
CA PHE A 53 3.66 -2.35 5.63
C PHE A 53 4.67 -3.50 5.60
N GLY A 54 4.60 -4.42 6.58
CA GLY A 54 5.43 -5.62 6.61
C GLY A 54 5.23 -6.51 5.39
N ILE A 55 3.98 -6.78 5.00
CA ILE A 55 3.66 -7.61 3.84
C ILE A 55 4.16 -6.95 2.54
N TRP A 56 4.01 -5.62 2.42
CA TRP A 56 4.60 -4.85 1.31
C TRP A 56 6.12 -5.00 1.24
N GLY A 57 6.82 -4.94 2.38
CA GLY A 57 8.27 -5.15 2.45
C GLY A 57 8.69 -6.55 1.97
N VAL A 58 7.92 -7.58 2.34
CA VAL A 58 8.14 -8.95 1.86
C VAL A 58 7.95 -9.04 0.35
N TRP A 59 6.87 -8.47 -0.19
CA TRP A 59 6.64 -8.46 -1.64
C TRP A 59 7.74 -7.74 -2.41
N LEU A 60 8.22 -6.61 -1.89
CA LEU A 60 9.33 -5.87 -2.49
C LEU A 60 10.59 -6.74 -2.56
N SER A 61 10.88 -7.50 -1.50
CA SER A 61 12.01 -8.44 -1.47
C SER A 61 11.86 -9.60 -2.46
N ILE A 62 10.63 -10.07 -2.71
CA ILE A 62 10.36 -11.18 -3.63
C ILE A 62 10.42 -10.72 -5.09
N VAL A 63 9.82 -9.58 -5.39
CA VAL A 63 9.64 -9.11 -6.78
C VAL A 63 10.94 -8.58 -7.36
N SER A 64 11.79 -7.96 -6.53
CA SER A 64 12.92 -7.18 -7.03
C SER A 64 14.23 -7.43 -6.28
N PRO A 65 14.74 -8.68 -6.26
CA PRO A 65 16.03 -8.98 -5.63
C PRO A 65 17.21 -8.31 -6.35
N GLU A 66 17.16 -8.23 -7.69
CA GLU A 66 18.28 -7.73 -8.52
C GLU A 66 18.23 -6.21 -8.75
N SER A 67 17.06 -5.60 -8.77
CA SER A 67 16.94 -4.16 -9.03
C SER A 67 17.44 -3.33 -7.85
N PHE A 68 17.29 -3.82 -6.60
CA PHE A 68 17.99 -3.25 -5.44
C PHE A 68 19.51 -3.37 -5.57
N LYS A 69 20.01 -4.54 -6.02
CA LYS A 69 21.43 -4.78 -6.23
C LYS A 69 21.99 -3.83 -7.30
N ASN A 70 21.24 -3.59 -8.37
CA ASN A 70 21.63 -2.70 -9.45
C ASN A 70 21.53 -1.22 -9.06
N VAL A 71 20.56 -0.78 -8.27
CA VAL A 71 20.51 0.61 -7.74
C VAL A 71 21.67 0.86 -6.77
N ILE A 72 22.02 -0.11 -5.92
CA ILE A 72 23.14 -0.01 -4.98
C ILE A 72 24.50 -0.07 -5.72
N LEU A 73 24.64 -0.91 -6.76
CA LEU A 73 25.86 -1.05 -7.56
C LEU A 73 26.05 0.05 -8.61
N GLN A 74 24.97 0.70 -9.07
CA GLN A 74 25.06 1.80 -10.05
C GLN A 74 25.74 3.06 -9.51
N LYS A 75 25.90 3.20 -8.19
CA LYS A 75 26.78 4.24 -7.63
C LYS A 75 28.27 3.96 -7.87
N ARG A 76 28.66 2.78 -8.39
CA ARG A 76 30.05 2.43 -8.70
C ARG A 76 30.38 2.23 -10.18
N ILE A 77 29.40 1.99 -11.05
CA ILE A 77 29.69 1.68 -12.47
C ILE A 77 28.84 2.58 -13.35
N SER A 78 29.23 3.86 -13.38
CA SER A 78 28.90 4.74 -14.49
C SER A 78 29.93 4.47 -15.58
N ASN A 79 29.44 4.24 -16.81
CA ASN A 79 30.18 4.03 -18.07
C ASN A 79 30.39 2.57 -18.46
N ASN A 80 29.92 2.24 -19.67
CA ASN A 80 29.98 0.95 -20.38
C ASN A 80 29.05 -0.13 -19.79
N THR A 81 28.00 -0.62 -20.47
CA THR A 81 28.12 -1.52 -21.64
C THR A 81 26.71 -1.93 -22.14
N ASN A 82 26.57 -2.16 -23.45
CA ASN A 82 25.56 -2.95 -24.20
C ASN A 82 24.05 -2.60 -24.14
N ASN A 83 23.47 -2.39 -25.33
CA ASN A 83 22.07 -2.01 -25.55
C ASN A 83 21.04 -3.08 -25.16
N ASN A 84 21.39 -4.36 -25.14
CA ASN A 84 20.49 -5.45 -24.71
C ASN A 84 20.29 -5.50 -23.18
N LEU A 85 21.22 -4.91 -22.41
CA LEU A 85 21.13 -4.78 -20.95
C LEU A 85 20.26 -3.59 -20.51
N LYS A 86 20.03 -2.61 -21.41
CA LYS A 86 19.16 -1.46 -21.14
C LYS A 86 17.68 -1.82 -21.15
N GLU A 87 17.23 -2.77 -21.98
CA GLU A 87 15.81 -3.16 -22.01
C GLU A 87 15.37 -3.93 -20.76
N LEU A 88 16.19 -4.87 -20.29
CA LEU A 88 15.97 -5.55 -19.00
C LEU A 88 15.99 -4.56 -17.82
N LYS A 89 16.93 -3.60 -17.85
CA LYS A 89 17.04 -2.52 -16.86
C LYS A 89 15.79 -1.64 -16.80
N ASN A 90 15.21 -1.28 -17.94
CA ASN A 90 14.02 -0.43 -17.99
C ASN A 90 12.76 -1.15 -17.45
N LYS A 91 12.63 -2.46 -17.67
CA LYS A 91 11.50 -3.25 -17.17
C LYS A 91 11.54 -3.45 -15.66
N ASP A 92 12.73 -3.68 -15.11
CA ASP A 92 12.95 -3.81 -13.66
C ASP A 92 12.67 -2.49 -12.92
N GLU A 93 13.07 -1.36 -13.50
CA GLU A 93 12.76 -0.02 -12.97
C GLU A 93 11.26 0.31 -13.07
N GLU A 94 10.56 -0.14 -14.12
CA GLU A 94 9.11 0.04 -14.28
C GLU A 94 8.31 -0.73 -13.21
N LEU A 95 8.73 -1.97 -12.91
CA LEU A 95 8.14 -2.75 -11.82
C LEU A 95 8.40 -2.08 -10.46
N LEU A 96 9.62 -1.65 -10.16
CA LEU A 96 9.90 -0.94 -8.90
C LEU A 96 9.04 0.32 -8.74
N ASN A 97 8.92 1.14 -9.79
CA ASN A 97 8.12 2.35 -9.77
C ASN A 97 6.62 2.09 -9.52
N PHE A 98 6.13 0.90 -9.83
CA PHE A 98 4.75 0.51 -9.56
C PHE A 98 4.51 0.08 -8.09
N PHE A 99 5.52 -0.51 -7.45
CA PHE A 99 5.42 -1.00 -6.06
C PHE A 99 5.77 0.07 -5.01
N ILE A 100 6.63 1.04 -5.33
CA ILE A 100 7.09 2.07 -4.38
C ILE A 100 5.94 2.98 -3.86
N PRO A 101 5.01 3.50 -4.69
CA PRO A 101 3.99 4.44 -4.23
C PRO A 101 3.03 3.87 -3.17
N PRO A 102 2.47 2.65 -3.32
CA PRO A 102 1.65 2.02 -2.29
C PRO A 102 2.36 1.85 -0.94
N ILE A 103 3.67 1.55 -0.97
CA ILE A 103 4.50 1.37 0.22
C ILE A 103 4.67 2.69 0.97
N LEU A 104 4.99 3.77 0.25
CA LEU A 104 5.11 5.12 0.81
C LEU A 104 3.81 5.57 1.47
N ILE A 105 2.66 5.30 0.83
CA ILE A 105 1.35 5.60 1.40
C ILE A 105 1.14 4.82 2.71
N SER A 106 1.47 3.53 2.74
CA SER A 106 1.36 2.71 3.96
C SER A 106 2.25 3.22 5.10
N ILE A 107 3.49 3.65 4.80
CA ILE A 107 4.40 4.22 5.78
C ILE A 107 3.83 5.55 6.31
N PHE A 108 3.36 6.42 5.42
CA PHE A 108 2.79 7.70 5.80
C PHE A 108 1.59 7.53 6.74
N ILE A 109 0.71 6.58 6.43
CA ILE A 109 -0.42 6.21 7.27
C ILE A 109 0.06 5.78 8.67
N LEU A 110 1.07 4.90 8.74
CA LEU A 110 1.62 4.40 10.00
C LEU A 110 2.18 5.55 10.86
N ILE A 111 2.96 6.44 10.27
CA ILE A 111 3.52 7.61 10.95
C ILE A 111 2.39 8.52 11.45
N SER A 112 1.39 8.78 10.61
CA SER A 112 0.28 9.66 10.96
C SER A 112 -0.56 9.12 12.12
N LEU A 113 -0.87 7.82 12.14
CA LEU A 113 -1.52 7.14 13.26
C LEU A 113 -0.68 7.18 14.54
N THR A 114 0.64 6.97 14.42
CA THR A 114 1.57 7.01 15.56
C THR A 114 1.57 8.40 16.19
N LEU A 115 1.67 9.46 15.38
CA LEU A 115 1.58 10.83 15.84
C LEU A 115 0.22 11.12 16.48
N PHE A 116 -0.88 10.65 15.89
CA PHE A 116 -2.22 10.85 16.44
C PHE A 116 -2.38 10.23 17.83
N ILE A 117 -1.91 9.00 18.04
CA ILE A 117 -1.97 8.32 19.34
C ILE A 117 -1.09 9.04 20.36
N MET A 118 0.10 9.49 19.95
CA MET A 118 1.04 10.22 20.81
C MET A 118 0.52 11.62 21.20
N LEU A 119 -0.14 12.33 20.29
CA LEU A 119 -0.73 13.65 20.55
C LEU A 119 -2.02 13.56 21.38
N SER A 120 -2.76 12.44 21.32
CA SER A 120 -4.03 12.28 22.03
C SER A 120 -3.99 12.62 23.53
N PRO A 121 -3.05 12.12 24.35
CA PRO A 121 -2.96 12.51 25.76
C PRO A 121 -2.55 13.98 25.95
N ILE A 122 -1.61 14.47 25.14
CA ILE A 122 -1.11 15.86 25.21
C ILE A 122 -2.25 16.86 24.99
N LEU A 123 -3.14 16.56 24.04
CA LEU A 123 -4.31 17.38 23.74
C LEU A 123 -5.37 17.32 24.84
N LYS A 124 -5.51 16.20 25.56
CA LYS A 124 -6.43 16.08 26.70
C LYS A 124 -6.00 16.95 27.88
N ASP A 125 -4.70 17.06 28.13
CA ASP A 125 -4.17 17.79 29.29
C ASP A 125 -4.13 19.31 29.07
N ILE A 126 -3.84 19.77 27.84
CA ILE A 126 -3.68 21.21 27.53
C ILE A 126 -5.04 21.90 27.30
N VAL A 127 -6.01 21.21 26.70
CA VAL A 127 -7.28 21.84 26.33
C VAL A 127 -8.23 21.80 27.52
N THR A 128 -8.37 22.92 28.24
CA THR A 128 -9.31 23.01 29.37
C THR A 128 -10.75 23.34 28.93
N ALA A 129 -10.94 23.88 27.73
CA ALA A 129 -12.25 24.31 27.22
C ALA A 129 -13.03 23.16 26.56
N ASP A 130 -14.23 22.86 27.08
CA ASP A 130 -15.08 21.74 26.62
C ASP A 130 -15.50 21.84 25.15
N LEU A 131 -15.65 23.05 24.62
CA LEU A 131 -15.98 23.26 23.20
C LEU A 131 -14.85 22.81 22.28
N ILE A 132 -13.60 23.13 22.61
CA ILE A 132 -12.43 22.76 21.80
C ILE A 132 -12.23 21.24 21.85
N LYS A 133 -12.45 20.61 23.02
CA LYS A 133 -12.45 19.15 23.15
C LYS A 133 -13.49 18.49 22.24
N LEU A 134 -14.67 19.08 22.08
CA LEU A 134 -15.71 18.54 21.22
C LEU A 134 -15.28 18.57 19.73
N TYR A 135 -14.75 19.69 19.24
CA TYR A 135 -14.27 19.81 17.85
C TYR A 135 -13.09 18.89 17.55
N LEU A 136 -12.13 18.78 18.47
CA LEU A 136 -11.00 17.85 18.33
C LEU A 136 -11.48 16.39 18.25
N LYS A 137 -12.57 16.06 18.93
CA LYS A 137 -13.16 14.71 18.93
C LYS A 137 -13.70 14.36 17.56
N TYR A 138 -14.40 15.30 16.93
CA TYR A 138 -14.95 15.14 15.59
C TYR A 138 -13.86 15.05 14.54
N ILE A 139 -12.88 15.95 14.58
CA ILE A 139 -11.75 15.96 13.65
C ILE A 139 -10.94 14.68 13.76
N GLY A 140 -10.63 14.24 14.98
CA GLY A 140 -9.91 12.99 15.22
C GLY A 140 -10.66 11.77 14.69
N PHE A 141 -11.98 11.71 14.89
CA PHE A 141 -12.77 10.62 14.37
C PHE A 141 -12.85 10.60 12.84
N ILE A 142 -13.06 11.76 12.20
CA ILE A 142 -13.05 11.88 10.74
C ILE A 142 -11.70 11.44 10.18
N PHE A 143 -10.60 11.88 10.81
CA PHE A 143 -9.25 11.47 10.46
C PHE A 143 -9.08 9.94 10.55
N LEU A 144 -9.54 9.31 11.63
CA LEU A 144 -9.46 7.84 11.78
C LEU A 144 -10.25 7.11 10.69
N ILE A 145 -11.45 7.57 10.34
CA ILE A 145 -12.21 6.96 9.25
C ILE A 145 -11.49 7.13 7.92
N PHE A 146 -10.99 8.33 7.63
CA PHE A 146 -10.25 8.62 6.40
C PHE A 146 -9.04 7.69 6.25
N VAL A 147 -8.27 7.52 7.33
CA VAL A 147 -7.14 6.59 7.36
C VAL A 147 -7.58 5.14 7.18
N SER A 148 -8.69 4.73 7.81
CA SER A 148 -9.25 3.39 7.65
C SER A 148 -9.61 3.07 6.19
N ILE A 149 -10.19 4.04 5.47
CA ILE A 149 -10.54 3.89 4.06
C ILE A 149 -9.27 3.71 3.22
N LEU A 150 -8.25 4.54 3.46
CA LEU A 150 -6.98 4.44 2.77
C LEU A 150 -6.31 3.07 3.02
N GLN A 151 -6.31 2.58 4.26
CA GLN A 151 -5.77 1.24 4.57
C GLN A 151 -6.52 0.13 3.83
N CYS A 152 -7.85 0.20 3.76
CA CYS A 152 -8.67 -0.76 3.02
C CYS A 152 -8.30 -0.76 1.53
N LEU A 153 -8.12 0.43 0.94
CA LEU A 153 -7.69 0.57 -0.45
C LEU A 153 -6.28 0.02 -0.69
N THR A 154 -5.34 0.29 0.22
CA THR A 154 -3.98 -0.27 0.17
C THR A 154 -3.98 -1.79 0.29
N LEU A 155 -4.83 -2.37 1.16
CA LEU A 155 -5.01 -3.83 1.26
C LEU A 155 -5.50 -4.44 -0.04
N PHE A 156 -6.43 -3.76 -0.71
CA PHE A 156 -6.91 -4.22 -2.00
C PHE A 156 -5.77 -4.21 -3.02
N ILE A 157 -5.05 -3.10 -3.16
CA ILE A 157 -3.88 -2.99 -4.05
C ILE A 157 -2.86 -4.11 -3.75
N LEU A 158 -2.58 -4.38 -2.48
CA LEU A 158 -1.67 -5.43 -2.04
C LEU A 158 -2.07 -6.83 -2.52
N LEU A 159 -3.37 -7.11 -2.64
CA LEU A 159 -3.86 -8.38 -3.17
C LEU A 159 -3.61 -8.51 -4.68
N PHE A 160 -3.68 -7.42 -5.44
CA PHE A 160 -3.66 -7.47 -6.92
C PHE A 160 -2.28 -7.29 -7.53
N ILE A 161 -1.45 -6.42 -6.98
CA ILE A 161 -0.12 -6.13 -7.51
C ILE A 161 0.73 -7.40 -7.72
N PRO A 162 0.76 -8.36 -6.77
CA PRO A 162 1.54 -9.59 -6.95
C PRO A 162 1.00 -10.49 -8.05
N PHE A 163 -0.32 -10.60 -8.18
CA PHE A 163 -0.95 -11.40 -9.21
C PHE A 163 -0.59 -10.90 -10.62
N TRP A 164 -0.62 -9.57 -10.81
CA TRP A 164 -0.20 -8.97 -12.07
C TRP A 164 1.31 -9.15 -12.32
N GLY A 165 2.14 -8.92 -11.29
CA GLY A 165 3.60 -9.04 -11.40
C GLY A 165 4.07 -10.47 -11.74
N ILE A 166 3.50 -11.49 -11.08
CA ILE A 166 3.82 -12.90 -11.33
C ILE A 166 3.38 -13.33 -12.74
N SER A 167 2.19 -12.91 -13.17
CA SER A 167 1.70 -13.26 -14.51
C SER A 167 2.62 -12.72 -15.61
N ARG A 168 3.22 -11.53 -15.43
CA ARG A 168 4.16 -10.94 -16.41
C ARG A 168 5.49 -11.70 -16.44
N ARG A 169 6.02 -12.09 -15.28
CA ARG A 169 7.24 -12.93 -15.20
C ARG A 169 7.07 -14.31 -15.81
N ASN A 170 5.91 -14.95 -15.60
CA ASN A 170 5.64 -16.26 -16.19
C ASN A 170 5.61 -16.20 -17.73
N GLN A 171 5.08 -15.13 -18.32
CA GLN A 171 5.08 -14.95 -19.78
C GLN A 171 6.49 -14.80 -20.35
N GLU A 172 7.39 -14.12 -19.65
CA GLU A 172 8.79 -13.96 -20.08
C GLU A 172 9.55 -15.29 -20.03
N ILE A 173 9.31 -16.11 -18.99
CA ILE A 173 9.92 -17.45 -18.87
C ILE A 173 9.47 -18.35 -20.04
N SER A 174 8.19 -18.36 -20.38
CA SER A 174 7.67 -19.18 -21.50
C SER A 174 8.21 -18.75 -22.86
N GLN A 175 8.49 -17.45 -23.07
CA GLN A 175 9.12 -16.99 -24.31
C GLN A 175 10.58 -17.45 -24.43
N ILE A 176 11.32 -17.47 -23.32
CA ILE A 176 12.71 -17.95 -23.29
C ILE A 176 12.77 -19.47 -23.52
N GLU A 177 11.82 -20.22 -22.97
CA GLU A 177 11.75 -21.67 -23.14
C GLU A 177 11.43 -22.05 -24.59
N ASN A 178 10.41 -21.42 -25.19
CA ASN A 178 10.08 -21.62 -26.61
C ASN A 178 11.26 -21.25 -27.54
N PHE A 179 11.98 -20.16 -27.24
CA PHE A 179 13.15 -19.77 -28.01
C PHE A 179 14.24 -20.84 -27.92
N ASN A 180 14.53 -21.39 -26.74
CA ASN A 180 15.55 -22.41 -26.56
C ASN A 180 15.22 -23.76 -27.23
N ASP A 181 13.94 -24.12 -27.33
CA ASP A 181 13.53 -25.34 -28.02
C ASP A 181 13.69 -25.24 -29.54
N ASP A 182 13.45 -24.06 -30.14
CA ASP A 182 13.72 -23.78 -31.57
C ASP A 182 15.21 -23.93 -31.94
N TYR A 183 16.14 -23.72 -31.00
CA TYR A 183 17.57 -23.94 -31.21
C TYR A 183 18.03 -25.37 -30.98
N LYS A 184 17.23 -26.20 -30.30
CA LYS A 184 17.54 -27.63 -30.12
C LYS A 184 17.07 -28.50 -31.28
N GLU A 185 16.12 -28.03 -32.08
CA GLU A 185 15.62 -28.75 -33.26
C GLU A 185 16.42 -28.49 -34.56
N ASN A 186 17.41 -27.59 -34.54
CA ASN A 186 18.34 -27.33 -35.66
C ASN A 186 19.76 -27.82 -35.36
#